data_AF-A0A920M2B5-F1
#
_entry.id   AF-A0A920M2B5-F1
#
_cell.length_a   1.000
_cell.length_b   1.000
_cell.length_c   1.000
_cell.angle_alpha   90.00
_cell.angle_beta   90.00
_cell.angle_gamma   90.00
#
_symmetry.space_group_name_H-M   'P 1'
#
loop_
_entity.id
_entity.type
_entity.pdbx_description
1 polymer ?
#
loop_
_entity_poly.entity_id
_entity_poly.type
_entity_poly.pdbx_seq_one_letter_code
_entity_poly.pdbx_strand_id
1 'polypeptide(L)'
;MRTINGPKKVDVIYRRVDDIYIDPIAWRSDSAIGIPGIYEAWKKKKVSIVNAPGSGVADDKAVYAFVPKMIEFFLNEKPIISQVKTYVCAFKKIVSLS
;
A
#
# COMPACT_ATOMS: atom_id res chain seq x y z
N MET A 1 -1.79 -23.65 -2.55
CA MET A 1 -1.27 -23.96 -3.89
C MET A 1 -1.72 -25.35 -4.30
N ARG A 2 -2.23 -25.52 -5.52
CA ARG A 2 -2.60 -26.84 -6.05
C ARG A 2 -1.35 -27.48 -6.65
N THR A 3 -1.09 -28.74 -6.33
CA THR A 3 0.02 -29.54 -6.88
C THR A 3 -0.51 -30.93 -7.25
N ILE A 4 0.25 -31.69 -8.04
CA ILE A 4 -0.10 -33.09 -8.36
C ILE A 4 -0.17 -34.00 -7.12
N ASN A 5 0.53 -33.62 -6.05
CA ASN A 5 0.56 -34.36 -4.78
C ASN A 5 -0.50 -33.84 -3.78
N GLY A 6 -1.44 -33.00 -4.24
CA GLY A 6 -2.48 -32.40 -3.41
C GLY A 6 -2.22 -30.94 -3.03
N PRO A 7 -3.03 -30.38 -2.12
CA PRO A 7 -2.93 -28.98 -1.71
C PRO A 7 -1.69 -28.75 -0.83
N LYS A 8 -0.85 -27.79 -1.23
CA LYS A 8 0.27 -27.30 -0.41
C LYS A 8 -0.08 -25.94 0.18
N LYS A 9 0.13 -25.78 1.49
CA LYS A 9 -0.04 -24.49 2.18
C LYS A 9 0.93 -23.45 1.60
N VAL A 10 0.47 -22.20 1.51
CA VAL A 10 1.28 -21.04 1.12
C VAL A 10 1.29 -20.08 2.29
N ASP A 11 2.47 -19.80 2.82
CA ASP A 11 2.63 -18.93 4.00
C ASP A 11 2.87 -17.46 3.60
N VAL A 12 3.55 -17.23 2.47
CA VAL A 12 3.86 -15.88 1.96
C VAL A 12 3.57 -15.81 0.46
N ILE A 13 2.92 -14.73 0.04
CA ILE A 13 2.62 -14.41 -1.36
C ILE A 13 3.33 -13.11 -1.72
N TYR A 14 4.26 -13.17 -2.67
CA TYR A 14 4.72 -11.98 -3.37
C TYR A 14 3.74 -11.66 -4.50
N ARG A 15 2.90 -10.64 -4.30
CA ARG A 15 1.87 -10.26 -5.28
C ARG A 15 2.45 -9.34 -6.35
N ARG A 16 1.98 -9.52 -7.58
CA ARG A 16 2.26 -8.65 -8.73
C ARG A 16 0.96 -8.16 -9.38
N VAL A 17 -0.04 -7.96 -8.54
CA VAL A 17 -1.41 -7.59 -8.89
C VAL A 17 -1.84 -6.48 -7.92
N ASP A 18 -2.54 -5.46 -8.42
CA ASP A 18 -3.03 -4.34 -7.59
C ASP A 18 -4.12 -4.77 -6.59
N ASP A 19 -4.21 -4.04 -5.47
CA ASP A 19 -5.07 -4.37 -4.33
C ASP A 19 -6.53 -4.65 -4.73
N ILE A 20 -7.10 -3.83 -5.62
CA ILE A 20 -8.50 -3.94 -6.02
C ILE A 20 -8.82 -5.24 -6.76
N TYR A 21 -7.81 -5.95 -7.28
CA TYR A 21 -7.98 -7.18 -8.04
C TYR A 21 -7.61 -8.44 -7.25
N ILE A 22 -6.97 -8.35 -6.09
CA ILE A 22 -6.44 -9.54 -5.40
C ILE A 22 -7.53 -10.42 -4.79
N ASP A 23 -8.70 -9.86 -4.46
CA ASP A 23 -9.82 -10.59 -3.86
C ASP A 23 -11.16 -10.09 -4.43
N PRO A 24 -11.85 -10.90 -5.27
CA PRO A 24 -13.14 -10.50 -5.83
C PRO A 24 -14.28 -10.45 -4.80
N ILE A 25 -14.10 -11.03 -3.61
CA ILE A 25 -15.11 -10.96 -2.54
C ILE A 25 -15.00 -9.62 -1.79
N ALA A 26 -13.77 -9.13 -1.58
CA ALA A 26 -13.53 -7.91 -0.81
C ALA A 26 -13.58 -6.63 -1.66
N TRP A 27 -13.27 -6.72 -2.96
CA TRP A 27 -13.23 -5.57 -3.86
C TRP A 27 -13.99 -5.81 -5.16
N ARG A 28 -13.27 -5.97 -6.28
CA ARG A 28 -13.84 -6.06 -7.62
C ARG A 28 -14.36 -7.46 -7.89
N SER A 29 -15.68 -7.63 -7.86
CA SER A 29 -16.34 -8.90 -8.18
C SER A 29 -16.06 -9.40 -9.59
N ASP A 30 -15.68 -8.52 -10.51
CA ASP A 30 -15.28 -8.84 -11.88
C ASP A 30 -13.80 -9.22 -12.03
N SER A 31 -13.02 -9.25 -10.94
CA SER A 31 -11.61 -9.66 -11.00
C SER A 31 -11.48 -11.16 -11.29
N ALA A 32 -10.91 -11.47 -12.45
CA ALA A 32 -10.58 -12.84 -12.87
C ALA A 32 -9.18 -13.32 -12.39
N ILE A 33 -8.39 -12.43 -11.77
CA ILE A 33 -6.97 -12.67 -11.45
C ILE A 33 -6.69 -12.73 -9.94
N GLY A 34 -7.73 -12.57 -9.12
CA GLY A 34 -7.64 -12.64 -7.66
C GLY A 34 -7.83 -14.05 -7.09
N ILE A 35 -7.67 -14.16 -5.77
CA ILE A 35 -7.95 -15.37 -4.99
C ILE A 35 -9.12 -15.05 -4.05
N PRO A 36 -10.32 -15.62 -4.26
CA PRO A 36 -11.47 -15.35 -3.40
C PRO A 36 -11.17 -15.63 -1.92
N GLY A 37 -11.38 -14.63 -1.05
CA GLY A 37 -11.19 -14.72 0.40
C GLY A 37 -9.74 -14.57 0.89
N ILE A 38 -8.80 -14.25 0.01
CA ILE A 38 -7.39 -14.04 0.40
C ILE A 38 -7.23 -12.84 1.34
N TYR A 39 -8.06 -11.81 1.21
CA TYR A 39 -8.00 -10.64 2.08
C TYR A 39 -8.39 -10.98 3.52
N GLU A 40 -9.44 -11.76 3.69
CA GLU A 40 -9.84 -12.25 5.02
C GLU A 40 -8.81 -13.20 5.63
N ALA A 41 -8.16 -14.04 4.81
CA ALA A 41 -7.06 -14.88 5.28
C ALA A 41 -5.85 -14.05 5.74
N TRP A 42 -5.51 -12.98 5.01
CA TRP A 42 -4.47 -12.04 5.38
C TRP A 42 -4.81 -11.29 6.68
N LYS A 43 -6.03 -10.74 6.82
CA LYS A 43 -6.51 -10.10 8.05
C LYS A 43 -6.44 -11.03 9.27
N LYS A 44 -6.75 -12.31 9.08
CA LYS A 44 -6.65 -13.36 10.11
C LYS A 44 -5.23 -13.86 10.35
N LYS A 45 -4.21 -13.22 9.76
CA LYS A 45 -2.78 -13.56 9.87
C LYS A 45 -2.47 -15.01 9.48
N LYS A 46 -3.23 -15.57 8.54
CA LYS A 46 -3.03 -16.96 8.03
C LYS A 46 -2.06 -17.02 6.85
N VAL A 47 -1.82 -15.89 6.20
CA VAL A 47 -0.90 -15.71 5.07
C VAL A 47 -0.32 -14.30 5.12
N SER A 48 0.93 -14.13 4.72
CA SER A 48 1.56 -12.83 4.50
C SER A 48 1.50 -12.45 3.03
N ILE A 49 1.20 -11.19 2.73
CA ILE A 49 1.18 -10.66 1.36
C ILE A 49 2.20 -9.54 1.25
N VAL A 50 3.03 -9.60 0.21
CA VAL A 50 4.09 -8.62 -0.08
C VAL A 50 3.85 -8.02 -1.47
N ASN A 51 3.63 -6.72 -1.62
CA ASN A 51 3.47 -5.71 -0.57
C ASN A 51 2.11 -5.81 0.13
N ALA A 52 2.01 -5.34 1.37
CA ALA A 52 0.76 -5.36 2.12
C ALA A 52 -0.36 -4.61 1.36
N PRO A 53 -1.60 -5.12 1.36
CA PRO A 53 -2.76 -4.37 0.87
C PRO A 53 -2.87 -3.01 1.57
N GLY A 54 -3.11 -1.94 0.81
CA GLY A 54 -3.21 -0.56 1.28
C GLY A 54 -1.90 0.23 1.32
N SER A 55 -0.76 -0.40 1.01
CA SER A 55 0.55 0.27 0.99
C SER A 55 0.64 1.45 0.00
N GLY A 56 -0.20 1.48 -1.02
CA GLY A 56 -0.24 2.57 -2.01
C GLY A 56 -0.53 3.95 -1.42
N VAL A 57 -1.18 4.05 -0.24
CA VAL A 57 -1.41 5.33 0.44
C VAL A 57 -0.08 6.03 0.78
N ALA A 58 0.97 5.27 1.13
CA ALA A 58 2.26 5.84 1.52
C ALA A 58 3.03 6.44 0.33
N ASP A 59 2.78 5.96 -0.89
CA ASP A 59 3.43 6.41 -2.14
C ASP A 59 2.53 7.34 -2.97
N ASP A 60 1.39 7.76 -2.41
CA ASP A 60 0.53 8.73 -3.09
C ASP A 60 1.22 10.08 -3.24
N LYS A 61 0.96 10.78 -4.35
CA LYS A 61 1.61 12.07 -4.66
C LYS A 61 1.30 13.15 -3.63
N ALA A 62 0.11 13.14 -3.03
CA ALA A 62 -0.22 14.10 -1.98
C ALA A 62 0.55 13.78 -0.69
N VAL A 63 0.74 12.48 -0.39
CA VAL A 63 1.49 12.00 0.77
C VAL A 63 2.99 12.24 0.62
N TYR A 64 3.53 12.12 -0.60
CA TYR A 64 4.93 12.41 -0.92
C TYR A 64 5.40 13.76 -0.35
N ALA A 65 4.59 14.82 -0.45
CA ALA A 65 4.92 16.16 0.07
C ALA A 65 5.21 16.21 1.58
N PHE A 66 4.82 15.17 2.33
CA PHE A 66 4.94 15.09 3.78
C PHE A 66 6.05 14.14 4.27
N VAL A 67 6.71 13.39 3.39
CA VAL A 67 7.79 12.46 3.77
C VAL A 67 8.87 13.10 4.66
N PRO A 68 9.34 14.35 4.43
CA PRO A 68 10.32 14.98 5.30
C PRO A 68 9.81 15.13 6.74
N LYS A 69 8.54 15.53 6.90
CA LYS A 69 7.90 15.64 8.22
C LYS A 69 7.70 14.27 8.87
N MET A 70 7.45 13.23 8.08
CA MET A 70 7.35 11.86 8.59
C MET A 70 8.70 11.37 9.12
N ILE A 71 9.80 11.64 8.44
CA ILE A 71 11.16 11.30 8.92
C ILE A 71 11.42 11.98 10.27
N GLU A 72 11.16 13.29 10.36
CA GLU A 72 11.31 14.03 11.61
C GLU A 72 10.42 13.48 12.72
N PHE A 73 9.16 13.15 12.42
CA PHE A 73 8.20 12.66 13.41
C PHE A 73 8.47 11.24 13.89
N PHE A 74 8.73 10.29 12.98
CA PHE A 74 8.85 8.87 13.31
C PHE A 74 10.28 8.47 13.70
N LEU A 75 11.30 9.14 13.16
CA LEU A 75 12.71 8.79 13.39
C LEU A 75 13.44 9.82 14.26
N ASN A 76 12.86 11.01 14.46
CA ASN A 76 13.50 12.12 15.17
C ASN A 76 14.86 12.53 14.53
N GLU A 77 14.92 12.43 13.20
CA GLU A 77 16.10 12.68 12.38
C GLU A 77 15.81 13.74 11.30
N LYS A 78 16.87 14.32 10.74
CA LYS A 78 16.76 15.16 9.54
C LYS A 78 16.82 14.28 8.28
N PRO A 79 15.99 14.54 7.25
CA PRO A 79 16.09 13.84 5.97
C PRO A 79 17.50 13.93 5.36
N ILE A 80 18.11 12.78 5.08
CA ILE A 80 19.43 12.70 4.43
C ILE A 80 19.32 13.02 2.94
N ILE A 81 18.25 12.54 2.29
CA ILE A 81 17.97 12.76 0.88
C ILE A 81 16.93 13.87 0.76
N SER A 82 17.26 14.92 0.01
CA SER A 82 16.35 16.03 -0.24
C SER A 82 15.22 15.63 -1.19
N GLN A 83 14.01 16.09 -0.88
CA GLN A 83 12.86 15.89 -1.74
C GLN A 83 12.78 16.94 -2.86
N VAL A 84 12.28 16.55 -4.03
CA VAL A 84 11.87 17.51 -5.06
C VAL A 84 10.70 18.33 -4.55
N LYS A 85 10.73 19.64 -4.79
CA LYS A 85 9.66 20.55 -4.33
C LYS A 85 8.31 20.14 -4.94
N THR A 86 7.37 19.78 -4.08
CA THR A 86 6.00 19.40 -4.46
C THR A 86 4.99 20.34 -3.82
N TYR A 87 4.09 20.88 -4.64
CA TYR A 87 3.02 21.75 -4.16
C TYR A 87 1.72 20.95 -4.00
N VAL A 88 1.15 20.97 -2.80
CA VAL A 88 -0.15 20.32 -2.54
C VAL A 88 -1.26 21.35 -2.75
N CYS A 89 -1.92 21.29 -3.90
CA CYS A 89 -2.95 22.26 -4.30
C CYS A 89 -4.23 22.23 -3.46
N ALA A 90 -4.40 21.22 -2.60
CA ALA A 90 -5.51 21.15 -1.65
C ALA A 90 -5.41 22.20 -0.53
N PHE A 91 -4.21 22.72 -0.23
CA PHE A 91 -4.05 23.78 0.76
C PHE A 91 -4.05 25.15 0.09
N LYS A 92 -4.87 26.06 0.62
CA LYS A 92 -4.79 27.48 0.25
C LYS A 92 -3.40 28.01 0.61
N LYS A 93 -2.75 28.64 -0.36
CA LYS A 93 -1.55 29.43 -0.10
C LYS A 93 -1.99 30.63 0.73
N ILE A 94 -1.59 30.68 2.01
CA ILE A 94 -1.70 31.91 2.79
C ILE A 94 -0.65 32.85 2.20
N VAL A 95 -1.08 33.69 1.27
CA VAL A 95 -0.26 34.81 0.81
C VAL A 95 -0.39 35.86 1.91
N SER A 96 0.62 35.99 2.76
CA SER A 96 0.76 37.19 3.58
C SER A 96 0.99 38.36 2.62
N LEU A 97 -0.05 39.16 2.40
CA LEU A 97 0.11 40.49 1.80
C LEU A 97 0.99 41.29 2.78
N SER A 98 2.22 41.53 2.36
CA SER A 98 3.10 42.55 2.95
C SER A 98 2.58 43.94 2.62
#